data_AF-A0A1A8JUE0-F1
#
_entry.id   AF-A0A1A8JUE0-F1
#
_cell.length_a   1.000
_cell.length_b   1.000
_cell.length_c   1.000
_cell.angle_alpha   90.00
_cell.angle_beta   90.00
_cell.angle_gamma   90.00
#
_symmetry.space_group_name_H-M   'P 1'
#
loop_
_entity.id
_entity.type
_entity.pdbx_description
1 polymer ?
#
loop_
_entity_poly.entity_id
_entity_poly.type
_entity_poly.pdbx_seq_one_letter_code
_entity_poly.pdbx_strand_id
1 'polypeptide(L)'
;NIPGKPFSFWMWLDSILELIKKHLLPVWNENYIMGFVSKEMERVLLKDREPGTFLLRFSESHLGGITFTWVEHSENGEVKFNSVEPYTKNRLSALPFADIIRDYKVISDGVVPENPLKFLYPDIPKDEAFGRLYNSQPSKA
;
A
#
# COMPACT_ATOMS: atom_id res chain seq x y z
N ASN A 1 -23.86 -10.51 -1.40
CA ASN A 1 -23.48 -9.13 -1.78
C ASN A 1 -22.84 -8.44 -0.59
N ILE A 2 -21.87 -7.56 -0.82
CA ILE A 2 -21.20 -6.84 0.29
C ILE A 2 -22.19 -5.77 0.81
N PRO A 3 -22.51 -5.74 2.11
CA PRO A 3 -23.46 -4.76 2.66
C PRO A 3 -23.04 -3.33 2.34
N GLY A 4 -23.98 -2.51 1.86
CA GLY A 4 -23.73 -1.09 1.58
C GLY A 4 -22.85 -0.79 0.36
N LYS A 5 -22.59 -1.77 -0.52
CA LYS A 5 -21.82 -1.57 -1.76
C LYS A 5 -22.68 -1.77 -3.01
N PRO A 6 -22.39 -1.02 -4.10
CA PRO A 6 -23.11 -1.16 -5.37
C PRO A 6 -22.68 -2.40 -6.18
N PHE A 7 -21.91 -3.31 -5.60
CA PHE A 7 -21.34 -4.48 -6.28
C PHE A 7 -21.43 -5.76 -5.43
N SER A 8 -21.41 -6.91 -6.09
CA SER A 8 -21.40 -8.21 -5.42
C SER A 8 -20.00 -8.55 -4.89
N PHE A 9 -19.94 -9.51 -3.95
CA PHE A 9 -18.67 -10.03 -3.46
C PHE A 9 -17.83 -10.65 -4.59
N TRP A 10 -18.47 -11.40 -5.49
CA TRP A 10 -17.77 -12.04 -6.60
C TRP A 10 -17.19 -11.03 -7.59
N MET A 11 -17.92 -9.96 -7.91
CA MET A 11 -17.40 -8.88 -8.76
C MET A 11 -16.18 -8.21 -8.12
N TRP A 12 -16.23 -7.98 -6.81
CA TRP A 12 -15.12 -7.41 -6.07
C TRP A 12 -13.89 -8.32 -6.08
N LEU A 13 -14.07 -9.60 -5.77
CA LEU A 13 -12.98 -10.58 -5.75
C LEU A 13 -12.38 -10.77 -7.14
N ASP A 14 -13.22 -10.91 -8.18
CA ASP A 14 -12.76 -11.05 -9.57
C ASP A 14 -11.95 -9.83 -10.02
N SER A 15 -12.38 -8.62 -9.65
CA SER A 15 -11.64 -7.38 -9.91
C SER A 15 -10.27 -7.37 -9.22
N ILE A 16 -10.16 -7.91 -7.99
CA ILE A 16 -8.88 -8.06 -7.29
C ILE A 16 -7.99 -9.08 -8.01
N LEU A 17 -8.54 -10.23 -8.42
CA LEU A 17 -7.79 -11.25 -9.14
C LEU A 17 -7.26 -10.71 -10.49
N GLU A 18 -8.05 -9.92 -11.21
CA GLU A 18 -7.59 -9.24 -12.43
C GLU A 18 -6.47 -8.25 -12.11
N LEU A 19 -6.61 -7.44 -11.05
CA LEU A 19 -5.59 -6.47 -10.62
C LEU A 19 -4.26 -7.17 -10.30
N ILE A 20 -4.31 -8.27 -9.56
CA ILE A 20 -3.13 -9.08 -9.24
C ILE A 20 -2.46 -9.55 -10.52
N LYS A 21 -3.21 -10.26 -11.37
CA LYS A 21 -2.69 -10.88 -12.60
C LYS A 21 -2.04 -9.85 -13.53
N LYS A 22 -2.61 -8.65 -13.65
CA LYS A 22 -2.16 -7.65 -14.61
C LYS A 22 -1.12 -6.67 -14.08
N HIS A 23 -1.15 -6.33 -12.79
CA HIS A 23 -0.37 -5.20 -12.27
C HIS A 23 0.45 -5.51 -11.02
N LEU A 24 0.11 -6.54 -10.25
CA LEU A 24 0.75 -6.81 -8.96
C LEU A 24 1.47 -8.15 -8.91
N LEU A 25 1.50 -8.91 -10.00
CA LEU A 25 2.03 -10.27 -10.02
C LEU A 25 3.45 -10.39 -9.43
N PRO A 26 4.42 -9.51 -9.76
CA PRO A 26 5.74 -9.58 -9.14
C PRO A 26 5.72 -9.39 -7.63
N VAL A 27 4.93 -8.42 -7.14
CA VAL A 27 4.82 -8.12 -5.70
C VAL A 27 4.03 -9.21 -4.96
N TRP A 28 3.03 -9.78 -5.61
CA TRP A 28 2.20 -10.87 -5.08
C TRP A 28 3.01 -12.16 -4.90
N ASN A 29 3.84 -12.52 -5.88
CA ASN A 29 4.63 -13.75 -5.83
C ASN A 29 5.69 -13.74 -4.71
N GLU A 30 6.18 -12.57 -4.33
CA GLU A 30 7.11 -12.39 -3.21
C GLU A 30 6.41 -12.38 -1.84
N ASN A 31 5.08 -12.55 -1.79
CA ASN A 31 4.26 -12.48 -0.57
C ASN A 31 4.31 -11.12 0.16
N TYR A 32 4.62 -10.03 -0.55
CA TYR A 32 4.66 -8.69 0.04
C TYR A 32 3.27 -8.07 0.25
N ILE A 33 2.23 -8.64 -0.35
CA ILE A 33 0.85 -8.19 -0.19
C ILE A 33 0.15 -9.05 0.86
N MET A 34 -0.22 -8.43 1.99
CA MET A 34 -1.08 -9.07 2.99
C MET A 34 -2.48 -9.31 2.42
N GLY A 35 -2.97 -8.38 1.60
CA GLY A 35 -4.16 -8.58 0.78
C GLY A 35 -5.45 -8.40 1.56
N PHE A 36 -5.94 -9.44 2.23
CA PHE A 36 -7.25 -9.45 2.86
C PHE A 36 -7.14 -9.21 4.37
N VAL A 37 -7.20 -7.94 4.77
CA VAL A 37 -7.15 -7.52 6.18
C VAL A 37 -8.08 -6.33 6.39
N SER A 38 -8.84 -6.35 7.49
CA SER A 38 -9.77 -5.26 7.81
C SER A 38 -9.01 -4.03 8.32
N LYS A 39 -9.68 -2.87 8.32
CA LYS A 39 -9.11 -1.63 8.86
C LYS A 39 -8.81 -1.70 10.36
N GLU A 40 -9.54 -2.52 11.09
CA GLU A 40 -9.33 -2.72 12.53
C GLU A 40 -8.09 -3.59 12.75
N MET A 41 -7.99 -4.70 12.02
CA MET A 41 -6.88 -5.63 12.13
C MET A 41 -5.56 -5.02 11.64
N GLU A 42 -5.59 -4.23 10.56
CA GLU A 42 -4.38 -3.55 10.06
C GLU A 42 -3.79 -2.61 11.13
N ARG A 43 -4.64 -1.91 11.89
CA ARG A 43 -4.21 -1.03 12.98
C ARG A 43 -3.62 -1.82 14.14
N VAL A 44 -4.23 -2.96 14.50
CA VAL A 44 -3.69 -3.84 15.55
C VAL A 44 -2.30 -4.35 15.16
N LEU A 45 -2.10 -4.75 13.91
CA LEU A 45 -0.83 -5.27 13.42
C LEU A 45 0.28 -4.20 13.39
N LEU A 46 -0.07 -2.96 13.07
CA LEU A 46 0.87 -1.86 12.93
C LEU A 46 1.14 -1.07 14.22
N LYS A 47 0.24 -1.13 15.21
CA LYS A 47 0.27 -0.24 16.39
C LYS A 47 1.61 -0.23 17.13
N ASP A 48 2.22 -1.40 17.29
CA ASP A 48 3.45 -1.57 18.07
C ASP A 48 4.68 -1.75 17.16
N ARG A 49 4.60 -1.27 15.91
CA ARG A 49 5.69 -1.35 14.91
C ARG A 49 6.47 -0.05 14.82
N GLU A 50 7.67 -0.15 14.25
CA GLU A 50 8.53 1.02 14.01
C GLU A 50 7.82 2.05 13.13
N PRO A 51 7.95 3.36 13.41
CA PRO A 51 7.39 4.41 12.56
C PRO A 51 7.83 4.27 11.10
N GLY A 52 6.86 4.37 10.19
CA GLY A 52 7.05 4.13 8.76
C GLY A 52 6.93 2.67 8.35
N THR A 53 6.60 1.76 9.28
CA THR A 53 6.17 0.40 8.93
C THR A 53 4.82 0.48 8.23
N PHE A 54 4.70 -0.19 7.09
CA PHE A 54 3.50 -0.19 6.27
C PHE A 54 3.08 -1.60 5.85
N LEU A 55 1.78 -1.76 5.55
CA LEU A 55 1.23 -2.98 4.99
C LEU A 55 0.40 -2.70 3.75
N LEU A 56 0.36 -3.69 2.85
CA LEU A 56 -0.37 -3.62 1.59
C LEU A 56 -1.64 -4.46 1.68
N ARG A 57 -2.79 -3.87 1.31
CA ARG A 57 -4.08 -4.58 1.32
C ARG A 57 -4.99 -4.19 0.16
N PHE A 58 -5.96 -5.04 -0.12
CA PHE A 58 -7.02 -4.74 -1.08
C PHE A 58 -8.09 -3.86 -0.43
N SER A 59 -8.64 -2.95 -1.23
CA SER A 59 -9.72 -2.09 -0.80
C SER A 59 -11.02 -2.87 -0.73
N GLU A 60 -11.70 -2.82 0.41
CA GLU A 60 -13.08 -3.31 0.55
C GLU A 60 -14.11 -2.31 -0.01
N SER A 61 -13.69 -1.06 -0.25
CA SER A 61 -14.58 0.01 -0.70
C SER A 61 -14.58 0.25 -2.21
N HIS A 62 -13.52 -0.18 -2.92
CA HIS A 62 -13.34 0.01 -4.36
C HIS A 62 -13.20 -1.34 -5.07
N LEU A 63 -13.78 -1.45 -6.28
CA LEU A 63 -13.54 -2.60 -7.15
C LEU A 63 -12.10 -2.60 -7.65
N GLY A 64 -11.36 -3.67 -7.38
CA GLY A 64 -10.01 -3.86 -7.91
C GLY A 64 -9.04 -2.74 -7.52
N GLY A 65 -9.00 -2.39 -6.22
CA GLY A 65 -8.07 -1.40 -5.67
C GLY A 65 -7.10 -2.01 -4.67
N ILE A 66 -5.83 -1.61 -4.74
CA ILE A 66 -4.81 -1.86 -3.70
C ILE A 66 -4.51 -0.55 -2.97
N THR A 67 -4.35 -0.61 -1.66
CA THR A 67 -3.94 0.52 -0.82
C THR A 67 -2.85 0.07 0.14
N PHE A 68 -2.24 1.02 0.82
CA PHE A 68 -1.32 0.77 1.91
C PHE A 68 -1.63 1.68 3.08
N THR A 69 -1.32 1.16 4.27
CA THR A 69 -1.45 1.87 5.53
C THR A 69 -0.10 1.85 6.23
N TRP A 70 0.34 2.98 6.79
CA TRP A 70 1.55 3.06 7.60
C TRP A 70 1.27 3.67 8.96
N VAL A 71 2.14 3.36 9.92
CA VAL A 71 2.10 3.89 11.28
C VAL A 71 3.09 5.03 11.46
N GLU A 72 2.68 6.06 12.20
CA GLU A 72 3.52 7.16 12.66
C GLU A 72 3.34 7.34 14.15
N HIS A 73 4.44 7.59 14.86
CA HIS A 73 4.42 7.94 16.29
C HIS A 73 4.73 9.42 16.40
N SER A 74 3.79 10.16 16.98
CA SER A 74 3.96 11.58 17.27
C SER A 74 4.84 11.75 18.52
N GLU A 75 5.49 12.91 18.68
CA GLU A 75 6.37 13.20 19.83
C GLU A 75 5.66 13.11 21.19
N ASN A 76 4.34 13.28 21.20
CA ASN A 76 3.47 13.13 22.37
C ASN A 76 3.12 11.67 22.70
N GLY A 77 3.65 10.69 21.96
CA GLY A 77 3.34 9.26 22.11
C GLY A 77 2.04 8.81 21.43
N GLU A 78 1.38 9.69 20.67
CA GLU A 78 0.17 9.35 19.91
C GLU A 78 0.52 8.52 18.67
N VAL A 79 -0.14 7.37 18.51
CA VAL A 79 0.00 6.51 17.34
C VAL A 79 -1.04 6.91 16.29
N LYS A 80 -0.57 7.28 15.10
CA LYS A 80 -1.41 7.65 13.96
C LYS A 80 -1.25 6.61 12.85
N PHE A 81 -2.35 6.34 12.15
CA PHE A 81 -2.37 5.46 11.00
C PHE A 81 -2.86 6.24 9.80
N ASN A 82 -2.05 6.26 8.75
CA ASN A 82 -2.39 6.94 7.51
C ASN A 82 -2.61 5.89 6.42
N SER A 83 -3.66 6.06 5.61
CA SER A 83 -3.94 5.18 4.47
C SER A 83 -4.18 6.05 3.24
N VAL A 84 -3.69 5.59 2.09
CA VAL A 84 -3.94 6.27 0.81
C VAL A 84 -5.25 5.84 0.16
N GLU A 85 -5.78 6.70 -0.69
CA GLU A 85 -6.84 6.31 -1.61
C GLU A 85 -6.36 5.13 -2.49
N PRO A 86 -7.20 4.09 -2.69
CA PRO A 86 -6.76 2.89 -3.40
C PRO A 86 -6.33 3.16 -4.84
N TYR A 87 -5.18 2.60 -5.21
CA TYR A 87 -4.71 2.55 -6.58
C TYR A 87 -5.50 1.48 -7.35
N THR A 88 -6.20 1.93 -8.38
CA THR A 88 -6.95 1.06 -9.29
C THR A 88 -6.13 0.75 -10.55
N LYS A 89 -6.62 -0.19 -11.35
CA LYS A 89 -6.07 -0.54 -12.68
C LYS A 89 -5.65 0.66 -13.53
N ASN A 90 -6.45 1.73 -13.54
CA ASN A 90 -6.16 2.93 -14.33
C ASN A 90 -4.85 3.61 -13.89
N ARG A 91 -4.61 3.70 -12.57
CA ARG A 91 -3.36 4.26 -12.03
C ARG A 91 -2.19 3.31 -12.23
N LEU A 92 -2.39 2.03 -11.96
CA LEU A 92 -1.33 1.00 -12.07
C LEU A 92 -0.93 0.68 -13.52
N SER A 93 -1.74 1.09 -14.49
CA SER A 93 -1.36 1.02 -15.91
C SER A 93 -0.38 2.13 -16.31
N ALA A 94 -0.36 3.25 -15.59
CA ALA A 94 0.51 4.38 -15.86
C ALA A 94 1.85 4.30 -15.09
N LEU A 95 1.83 3.75 -13.88
CA LEU A 95 3.00 3.64 -13.02
C LEU A 95 2.98 2.30 -12.26
N PRO A 96 4.04 1.48 -12.35
CA PRO A 96 4.12 0.23 -11.61
C PRO A 96 4.05 0.43 -10.10
N PHE A 97 3.47 -0.55 -9.41
CA PHE A 97 3.18 -0.41 -7.98
C PHE A 97 4.46 -0.26 -7.13
N ALA A 98 5.55 -0.95 -7.48
CA ALA A 98 6.82 -0.81 -6.77
C ALA A 98 7.40 0.62 -6.87
N ASP A 99 7.25 1.26 -8.04
CA ASP A 99 7.69 2.65 -8.23
C ASP A 99 6.81 3.63 -7.44
N ILE A 100 5.50 3.36 -7.33
CA ILE A 100 4.59 4.12 -6.44
C ILE A 100 5.10 4.06 -4.99
N ILE A 101 5.46 2.88 -4.49
CA ILE A 101 5.98 2.70 -3.12
C ILE A 101 7.34 3.40 -2.95
N ARG A 102 8.22 3.33 -3.95
CA ARG A 102 9.54 3.99 -3.95
C ARG A 102 9.43 5.51 -3.85
N ASP A 103 8.58 6.09 -4.69
CA ASP A 103 8.54 7.54 -4.94
C ASP A 103 7.42 8.24 -4.16
N TYR A 104 6.67 7.51 -3.34
CA TYR A 104 5.62 8.09 -2.48
C TYR A 104 6.20 9.17 -1.58
N LYS A 105 5.53 10.33 -1.53
CA LYS A 105 5.96 11.48 -0.74
C LYS A 105 4.75 12.12 -0.11
N VAL A 106 4.86 12.48 1.17
CA VAL A 106 3.87 13.29 1.88
C VAL A 106 4.41 14.72 1.97
N ILE A 107 3.58 15.69 1.61
CA ILE A 107 3.91 17.11 1.75
C ILE A 107 3.29 17.57 3.07
N SER A 108 4.12 17.95 4.04
CA SER A 108 3.69 18.69 5.23
C SER A 108 4.17 20.13 5.12
N ASP A 109 3.36 21.07 5.62
CA ASP A 109 3.57 22.51 5.45
C ASP A 109 4.98 22.94 5.90
N GLY A 110 5.85 23.26 4.93
CA GLY A 110 7.19 23.80 5.15
C GLY A 110 8.34 22.78 5.25
N VAL A 111 8.09 21.48 5.11
CA VAL A 111 9.13 20.43 5.18
C VAL A 111 9.41 19.82 3.81
N VAL A 112 10.66 19.40 3.57
CA VAL A 112 11.05 18.66 2.37
C VAL A 112 10.22 17.38 2.27
N PRO A 113 9.55 17.11 1.13
CA PRO A 113 8.74 15.90 0.99
C PRO A 113 9.57 14.63 1.20
N GLU A 114 9.31 13.90 2.29
CA GLU A 114 9.95 12.62 2.62
C GLU A 114 8.99 11.46 2.28
N ASN A 115 9.57 10.30 1.98
CA ASN A 115 8.81 9.06 1.85
C ASN A 115 8.57 8.47 3.26
N PRO A 116 7.32 8.42 3.76
CA PRO A 116 7.03 7.86 5.08
C PRO A 116 7.17 6.33 5.12
N LEU A 117 7.22 5.66 3.97
CA LEU A 117 7.31 4.21 3.86
C LEU A 117 8.76 3.75 4.02
N LYS A 118 9.04 3.09 5.14
CA LYS A 118 10.39 2.67 5.54
C LYS A 118 10.53 1.15 5.60
N PHE A 119 9.55 0.48 6.22
CA PHE A 119 9.58 -0.96 6.41
C PHE A 119 8.28 -1.59 5.93
N LEU A 120 8.37 -2.59 5.07
CA LEU A 120 7.25 -3.47 4.79
C LEU A 120 7.03 -4.38 6.01
N TYR A 121 5.78 -4.49 6.46
CA TYR A 121 5.42 -5.33 7.58
C TYR A 121 5.94 -6.77 7.41
N PRO A 122 6.50 -7.39 8.48
CA PRO A 122 6.60 -6.85 9.83
C PRO A 122 7.79 -5.91 10.09
N ASP A 123 8.90 -6.08 9.37
CA ASP A 123 10.19 -5.43 9.67
C ASP A 123 11.18 -5.45 8.49
N ILE A 124 10.70 -5.60 7.25
CA ILE A 124 11.55 -5.71 6.07
C ILE A 124 11.84 -4.31 5.51
N PRO A 125 13.10 -3.86 5.36
CA PRO A 125 13.39 -2.58 4.73
C PRO A 125 12.76 -2.47 3.34
N LYS A 126 12.12 -1.34 3.04
CA LYS A 126 11.38 -1.12 1.78
C LYS A 126 12.23 -1.46 0.55
N ASP A 127 13.47 -0.98 0.51
CA ASP A 127 14.35 -1.19 -0.65
C ASP A 127 14.89 -2.61 -0.74
N GLU A 128 14.88 -3.38 0.36
CA GLU A 128 15.15 -4.82 0.33
C GLU A 128 13.97 -5.57 -0.31
N ALA A 129 12.74 -5.23 0.07
CA ALA A 129 11.54 -5.83 -0.48
C ALA A 129 11.33 -5.46 -1.97
N PHE A 130 11.27 -4.16 -2.27
CA PHE A 130 10.86 -3.68 -3.59
C PHE A 130 12.01 -3.33 -4.53
N GLY A 131 13.27 -3.30 -4.05
CA GLY A 131 14.42 -2.84 -4.83
C GLY A 131 14.60 -3.54 -6.17
N ARG A 132 14.36 -4.85 -6.22
CA ARG A 132 14.45 -5.65 -7.46
C ARG A 132 13.29 -5.40 -8.42
N LEU A 133 12.20 -4.82 -7.94
CA LEU A 133 10.98 -4.53 -8.69
C LEU A 133 10.91 -3.09 -9.18
N TYR A 134 11.83 -2.23 -8.73
CA TYR A 134 11.94 -0.87 -9.22
C TYR A 134 12.33 -0.86 -10.69
N ASN A 135 11.64 -0.05 -11.48
CA ASN A 135 12.09 0.18 -12.84
C ASN A 135 13.47 0.83 -12.82
N SER A 136 14.40 0.28 -13.60
CA SER A 136 15.76 0.80 -13.76
C SER A 136 15.84 2.13 -14.52
N GLN A 137 14.71 2.81 -14.79
CA GLN A 137 14.79 4.14 -15.37
C GLN A 137 15.25 5.11 -14.29
N PRO A 138 16.41 5.77 -14.48
CA PRO A 138 16.86 6.79 -13.55
C PRO A 138 15.79 7.87 -13.54
N SER A 139 15.30 8.21 -12.34
CA SER A 139 14.49 9.40 -12.15
C SER A 139 15.21 10.56 -12.84
N LYS A 140 14.61 11.10 -13.91
CA LYS A 140 15.11 12.35 -14.48
C LYS A 140 15.02 13.38 -13.36
N ALA A 141 16.20 13.89 -12.99
CA ALA A 141 16.42 14.98 -12.05
C ALA A 141 15.60 16.22 -12.41
#